data_AF-A0A117E2Z2-F1
#
_entry.id   AF-A0A117E2Z2-F1
#
_cell.length_a   1.000
_cell.length_b   1.000
_cell.length_c   1.000
_cell.angle_alpha   90.00
_cell.angle_beta   90.00
_cell.angle_gamma   90.00
#
_symmetry.space_group_name_H-M   'P 1'
#
loop_
_entity.id
_entity.type
_entity.pdbx_description
1 polymer ?
#
loop_
_entity_poly.entity_id
_entity_poly.type
_entity_poly.pdbx_seq_one_letter_code
_entity_poly.pdbx_strand_id
1 'polypeptide(L)'
;MNNTFSFITHPEYSPGYLPPAQLQRTREGGQCKDAKKVSTKNALDYVLGYTAGNNLSGRKFQLPEASGDQLSYAKSFDQFAPIGRVLITSQEVQGPQQMSRSPK
;
A
#
# COMPACT_ATOMS: atom_id res chain seq x y z
N MET A 1 8.63 16.14 -15.43
CA MET A 1 9.52 15.22 -14.69
C MET A 1 8.63 14.14 -14.10
N ASN A 2 8.66 12.94 -14.66
CA ASN A 2 7.83 11.83 -14.20
C ASN A 2 8.50 11.23 -12.95
N ASN A 3 8.04 11.64 -11.77
CA ASN A 3 8.49 11.05 -10.51
C ASN A 3 7.76 9.71 -10.30
N THR A 4 8.20 8.68 -11.02
CA THR A 4 7.82 7.31 -10.69
C THR A 4 8.57 6.94 -9.39
N PHE A 5 7.84 6.75 -8.30
CA PHE A 5 8.42 6.20 -7.08
C PHE A 5 8.85 4.76 -7.37
N SER A 6 10.16 4.52 -7.45
CA SER A 6 10.79 3.30 -7.99
C SER A 6 10.27 1.97 -7.41
N PHE A 7 9.85 1.98 -6.15
CA PHE A 7 9.34 0.78 -5.46
C PHE A 7 7.83 0.53 -5.68
N ILE A 8 7.06 1.56 -6.05
CA ILE A 8 5.62 1.42 -6.33
C ILE A 8 5.46 0.91 -7.75
N THR A 9 4.69 -0.16 -7.91
CA THR A 9 4.35 -0.68 -9.23
C THR A 9 2.84 -0.81 -9.40
N HIS A 10 2.39 -0.54 -10.61
CA HIS A 10 1.09 -1.03 -11.04
C HIS A 10 1.22 -2.54 -11.26
N PRO A 11 0.28 -3.38 -10.81
CA PRO A 11 0.33 -4.81 -11.08
C PRO A 11 0.25 -5.06 -12.59
N GLU A 12 1.38 -5.41 -13.23
CA GLU A 12 1.34 -6.07 -14.53
C GLU A 12 0.65 -7.42 -14.38
N TYR A 13 -0.16 -7.79 -15.37
CA TYR A 13 -0.89 -9.06 -15.35
C TYR A 13 0.09 -10.22 -15.59
N SER A 14 0.57 -10.85 -14.52
CA SER A 14 1.15 -12.20 -14.57
C SER A 14 0.10 -13.20 -14.05
N PRO A 15 -0.52 -14.02 -14.91
CA PRO A 15 -1.47 -15.03 -14.46
C PRO A 15 -0.73 -16.06 -13.61
N GLY A 16 -1.02 -16.10 -12.30
CA GLY A 16 -0.53 -17.18 -11.43
C GLY A 16 -0.08 -16.79 -10.03
N TYR A 17 0.03 -15.49 -9.69
CA TYR A 17 0.47 -15.11 -8.34
C TYR A 17 -0.12 -13.78 -7.86
N LEU A 18 -1.12 -13.87 -6.98
CA LEU A 18 -1.56 -12.74 -6.15
C LEU A 18 -1.01 -12.94 -4.74
N PRO A 19 0.07 -12.24 -4.34
CA PRO A 19 0.56 -12.30 -2.97
C PRO A 19 -0.46 -11.68 -2.00
N PRO A 20 -0.44 -12.07 -0.71
CA PRO A 20 -1.45 -11.66 0.27
C PRO A 20 -1.53 -10.13 0.37
N ALA A 21 -2.67 -9.57 -0.05
CA ALA A 21 -2.87 -8.13 -0.14
C ALA A 21 -2.80 -7.46 1.25
N GLN A 22 -1.84 -6.59 1.52
CA GLN A 22 -1.96 -5.62 2.61
C GLN A 22 -2.78 -4.43 2.14
N LEU A 23 -3.78 -4.02 2.93
CA LEU A 23 -4.57 -2.84 2.62
C LEU A 23 -3.64 -1.62 2.64
N GLN A 24 -3.37 -1.06 1.48
CA GLN A 24 -2.49 0.09 1.32
C GLN A 24 -3.38 1.30 1.00
N ARG A 25 -3.12 2.44 1.64
CA ARG A 25 -3.84 3.68 1.37
C ARG A 25 -3.25 4.33 0.12
N THR A 26 -4.03 4.41 -0.95
CA THR A 26 -3.60 4.99 -2.22
C THR A 26 -3.94 6.47 -2.36
N ARG A 27 -3.03 7.17 -3.03
CA ARG A 27 -3.25 8.49 -3.62
C ARG A 27 -3.31 8.30 -5.13
N GLU A 28 -4.48 8.47 -5.73
CA GLU A 28 -4.59 8.83 -7.15
C GLU A 28 -5.81 9.74 -7.36
N GLY A 29 -5.60 10.84 -8.10
CA GLY A 29 -6.63 11.59 -8.85
C GLY A 29 -7.67 12.42 -8.10
N GLY A 30 -8.00 12.13 -6.83
CA GLY A 30 -8.93 12.93 -6.01
C GLY A 30 -8.20 13.88 -5.07
N GLN A 31 -8.75 15.07 -4.78
CA GLN A 31 -8.15 16.03 -3.85
C GLN A 31 -7.93 15.38 -2.47
N CYS A 32 -6.68 15.00 -2.21
CA CYS A 32 -6.25 14.46 -0.93
C CYS A 32 -6.18 15.60 0.08
N LYS A 33 -6.73 15.41 1.28
CA LYS A 33 -6.62 16.40 2.36
C LYS A 33 -5.31 16.20 3.12
N ASP A 34 -4.57 17.28 3.34
CA ASP A 34 -3.42 17.25 4.25
C ASP A 34 -3.89 16.97 5.68
N ALA A 35 -3.16 16.09 6.37
CA ALA A 35 -3.53 15.63 7.70
C ALA A 35 -2.32 15.64 8.63
N LYS A 36 -2.45 16.31 9.77
CA LYS A 36 -1.47 16.27 10.87
C LYS A 36 -2.22 16.39 12.19
N LYS A 37 -1.91 15.53 13.17
CA LYS A 37 -2.57 15.51 14.49
C LYS A 37 -4.11 15.43 14.42
N VAL A 38 -4.66 14.70 13.45
CA VAL A 38 -6.11 14.47 13.33
C VAL A 38 -6.57 13.55 14.47
N SER A 39 -7.72 13.84 15.08
CA SER A 39 -8.32 12.99 16.11
C SER A 39 -8.74 11.64 15.52
N THR A 40 -8.76 10.58 16.33
CA THR A 40 -9.21 9.25 15.89
C THR A 40 -10.63 9.27 15.33
N LYS A 41 -11.52 10.08 15.93
CA LYS A 41 -12.91 10.26 15.48
C LYS A 41 -13.01 10.80 14.05
N ASN A 42 -12.10 11.68 13.64
CA ASN A 42 -12.14 12.34 12.33
C ASN A 42 -11.20 11.67 11.31
N ALA A 43 -10.54 10.56 11.67
CA ALA A 43 -9.48 9.98 10.85
C ALA A 43 -9.97 9.49 9.48
N LEU A 44 -11.21 8.99 9.40
CA LEU A 44 -11.78 8.48 8.16
C LEU A 44 -12.16 9.59 7.17
N ASP A 45 -12.43 10.81 7.64
CA ASP A 45 -12.79 11.97 6.78
C ASP A 45 -11.63 12.45 5.87
N TYR A 46 -10.42 11.97 6.15
CA TYR A 46 -9.20 12.24 5.41
C TYR A 46 -8.79 11.08 4.49
N VAL A 47 -9.57 9.98 4.47
CA VAL A 47 -9.32 8.84 3.58
C VAL A 47 -10.05 9.05 2.26
N LEU A 48 -9.30 9.14 1.17
CA LEU A 48 -9.85 9.20 -0.19
C LEU A 48 -10.52 7.86 -0.58
N GLY A 49 -9.86 6.76 -0.26
CA GLY A 49 -10.34 5.43 -0.59
C GLY A 49 -9.36 4.33 -0.20
N TYR A 50 -9.66 3.12 -0.64
CA TYR A 50 -8.99 1.88 -0.30
C TYR A 50 -8.58 1.14 -1.57
N THR A 51 -7.40 0.52 -1.57
CA THR A 51 -6.97 -0.39 -2.63
C THR A 51 -6.20 -1.58 -2.06
N ALA A 52 -6.09 -2.64 -2.84
CA ALA A 52 -5.17 -3.71 -2.52
C ALA A 52 -3.73 -3.25 -2.80
N GLY A 53 -2.84 -3.48 -1.85
CA GLY A 53 -1.40 -3.40 -2.09
C GLY A 53 -0.74 -4.66 -1.58
N ASN A 54 0.53 -4.85 -1.91
CA ASN A 54 1.35 -5.85 -1.25
C ASN A 54 2.68 -5.21 -0.88
N ASN A 55 3.16 -5.52 0.31
CA ASN A 55 4.35 -4.93 0.89
C ASN A 55 5.41 -6.04 1.02
N LEU A 56 6.05 -6.32 -0.10
CA LEU A 56 7.06 -7.36 -0.22
C LEU A 56 8.24 -7.09 0.71
N SER A 57 8.93 -8.16 1.10
CA SER A 57 10.07 -8.07 2.02
C SER A 57 11.18 -8.99 1.56
N GLY A 58 12.35 -8.44 1.32
CA GLY A 58 13.57 -9.21 1.13
C GLY A 58 14.05 -9.69 2.48
N ARG A 59 13.63 -10.90 2.91
CA ARG A 59 13.86 -11.40 4.27
C ARG A 59 15.34 -11.40 4.67
N LYS A 60 16.23 -11.68 3.73
CA LYS A 60 17.69 -11.60 3.94
C LYS A 60 18.15 -10.21 4.36
N PHE A 61 17.55 -9.16 3.80
CA PHE A 61 17.89 -7.76 4.08
C PHE A 61 17.15 -7.21 5.30
N GLN A 62 16.36 -8.02 6.02
CA GLN A 62 15.80 -7.62 7.31
C GLN A 62 16.75 -7.89 8.47
N LEU A 63 17.78 -8.71 8.25
CA LEU A 63 18.75 -9.08 9.27
C LEU A 63 19.70 -7.90 9.55
N PRO A 64 20.12 -7.69 10.81
CA PRO A 64 21.04 -6.62 11.17
C PRO A 64 22.34 -6.64 10.35
N GLU A 65 22.86 -7.83 10.07
CA GLU A 65 24.12 -8.02 9.34
C GLU A 65 24.05 -7.52 7.89
N ALA A 66 22.85 -7.49 7.31
CA ALA A 66 22.61 -7.07 5.93
C ALA A 66 22.05 -5.64 5.81
N SER A 67 21.64 -5.01 6.92
CA SER A 67 20.86 -3.76 6.89
C SER A 67 21.22 -2.73 7.95
N GLY A 68 22.10 -3.06 8.91
CA GLY A 68 22.42 -2.18 10.04
C GLY A 68 21.17 -1.79 10.84
N ASP A 69 20.28 -2.76 11.11
CA ASP A 69 18.99 -2.60 11.78
C ASP A 69 17.94 -1.72 11.05
N GLN A 70 18.18 -1.37 9.79
CA GLN A 70 17.26 -0.56 9.00
C GLN A 70 16.36 -1.39 8.10
N LEU A 71 15.07 -1.46 8.43
CA LEU A 71 14.08 -2.23 7.66
C LEU A 71 13.84 -1.70 6.23
N SER A 72 14.22 -0.46 5.94
CA SER A 72 14.11 0.14 4.59
C SER A 72 14.86 -0.68 3.54
N TYR A 73 16.01 -1.27 3.88
CA TYR A 73 16.79 -2.12 2.99
C TYR A 73 16.03 -3.36 2.51
N ALA A 74 15.07 -3.86 3.28
CA ALA A 74 14.26 -5.00 2.88
C ALA A 74 12.99 -4.64 2.12
N LYS A 75 12.65 -3.35 2.01
CA LYS A 75 11.31 -2.88 1.66
C LYS A 75 11.25 -1.94 0.46
N SER A 76 12.38 -1.35 0.08
CA SER A 76 12.43 -0.26 -0.91
C SER A 76 13.03 -0.67 -2.26
N PHE A 77 13.21 -1.97 -2.52
CA PHE A 77 13.59 -2.44 -3.84
C PHE A 77 12.49 -2.10 -4.86
N ASP A 78 12.90 -1.99 -6.13
CA ASP A 78 11.97 -1.80 -7.22
C ASP A 78 10.89 -2.89 -7.19
N GLN A 79 9.65 -2.49 -7.43
CA GLN A 79 8.49 -3.39 -7.47
C GLN A 79 8.08 -4.03 -6.12
N PHE A 80 8.61 -3.60 -4.97
CA PHE A 80 8.23 -4.16 -3.67
C PHE A 80 6.91 -3.66 -3.09
N ALA A 81 6.32 -2.63 -3.69
CA ALA A 81 5.00 -2.13 -3.34
C ALA A 81 4.06 -2.13 -4.56
N PRO A 82 3.64 -3.30 -5.09
CA PRO A 82 2.56 -3.32 -6.07
C PRO A 82 1.27 -2.88 -5.40
N ILE A 83 0.56 -1.96 -6.06
CA ILE A 83 -0.65 -1.30 -5.55
C ILE A 83 -1.68 -1.22 -6.70
N GLY A 84 -2.95 -1.55 -6.44
CA GLY A 84 -4.03 -1.49 -7.44
C GLY A 84 -4.85 -2.78 -7.55
N ARG A 85 -5.67 -2.98 -8.60
CA ARG A 85 -5.87 -2.15 -9.81
C ARG A 85 -6.87 -0.99 -9.63
N VAL A 86 -7.70 -1.05 -8.59
CA VAL A 86 -8.84 -0.13 -8.41
C VAL A 86 -8.73 0.59 -7.07
N LEU A 87 -9.05 1.88 -7.05
CA LEU A 87 -9.30 2.66 -5.85
C LEU A 87 -10.80 2.64 -5.57
N ILE A 88 -11.21 2.01 -4.48
CA ILE A 88 -12.60 2.02 -3.99
C ILE A 88 -12.77 3.25 -3.11
N THR A 89 -13.80 4.05 -3.34
CA THR A 89 -13.97 5.30 -2.59
C THR A 89 -14.40 5.04 -1.15
N SER A 90 -14.08 5.95 -0.23
CA SER A 90 -14.51 5.85 1.18
C SER A 90 -16.02 5.96 1.38
N GLN A 91 -16.78 6.38 0.36
CA GLN A 91 -18.24 6.40 0.38
C GLN A 91 -18.85 5.01 0.15
N GLU A 92 -18.17 4.16 -0.62
CA GLU A 92 -18.63 2.81 -0.95
C GLU A 92 -18.27 1.79 0.14
N VAL A 93 -17.19 2.05 0.88
CA VAL A 93 -16.71 1.17 1.96
C VAL A 93 -16.55 2.01 3.23
N GLN A 94 -17.42 1.79 4.23
CA GLN A 94 -17.46 2.58 5.47
C GLN A 94 -16.30 2.26 6.44
N GLY A 95 -15.29 1.51 6.00
CA GLY A 95 -14.09 1.28 6.76
C GLY A 95 -13.33 0.02 6.33
N PRO A 96 -12.04 -0.09 6.71
CA PRO A 96 -11.17 -1.19 6.32
C PRO A 96 -11.68 -2.57 6.77
N GLN A 97 -12.48 -2.59 7.83
CA GLN A 97 -13.02 -3.80 8.46
C GLN A 97 -14.01 -4.56 7.56
N GLN A 98 -14.57 -3.91 6.55
CA GLN A 98 -15.60 -4.47 5.67
C GLN A 98 -15.01 -5.18 4.43
N MET A 99 -13.69 -5.19 4.29
CA MET A 99 -13.01 -5.85 3.18
C MET A 99 -12.46 -7.21 3.61
N SER A 100 -12.75 -8.25 2.83
CA SER A 100 -12.16 -9.58 2.97
C SER A 100 -11.03 -9.77 1.97
N ARG A 101 -10.09 -10.65 2.33
CA ARG A 101 -9.09 -11.16 1.39
C ARG A 101 -9.63 -12.43 0.74
N SER A 102 -9.25 -12.67 -0.51
CA SER A 102 -9.49 -13.95 -1.15
C SER A 102 -8.92 -15.10 -0.30
N PRO A 103 -9.60 -16.25 -0.24
CA PRO A 103 -9.07 -17.46 0.39
C PRO A 103 -7.70 -17.80 -0.21
N LYS A 104 -6.81 -18.35 0.63
CA LYS A 104 -5.50 -18.85 0.19
C LYS A 104 -5.62 -20.21 -0.48
#